data_AF-A0A535MYU0-F1
#
_entry.id   AF-A0A535MYU0-F1
#
_cell.length_a   1.000
_cell.length_b   1.000
_cell.length_c   1.000
_cell.angle_alpha   90.00
_cell.angle_beta   90.00
_cell.angle_gamma   90.00
#
_symmetry.space_group_name_H-M   'P 1'
#
loop_
_entity.id
_entity.type
_entity.pdbx_description
1 polymer ?
#
loop_
_entity_poly.entity_id
_entity_poly.type
_entity_poly.pdbx_seq_one_letter_code
_entity_poly.pdbx_strand_id
1 'polypeptide(L)'
;MSRELTTRHFDALGSTCELLSVESGPAALERCEQRIRDAEVRFTRFIRDSELAGLNASEGRYVPVSPEMFAMLEAALWAFAESDGLVNAAVLPALVAAGYDRPFRHGLMQPSVLHPMQLPPLPQVLLLDQATRSAALAPGAALDLGGIAKGALADLLIDELGENAVCNLGGDLRVRGAGPDGDGWHIGLCDGTLVALREGAVCTSGISRRRWGVAR
;
A
#
# COMPACT_ATOMS: atom_id res chain seq x y z
N MET A 1 0.36 -17.60 32.49
CA MET A 1 -0.87 -17.52 31.67
C MET A 1 -0.42 -17.43 30.23
N SER A 2 -0.75 -18.41 29.38
CA SER A 2 -0.54 -18.30 27.94
C SER A 2 -1.36 -17.11 27.45
N ARG A 3 -0.71 -16.07 26.92
CA ARG A 3 -1.43 -14.95 26.32
C ARG A 3 -2.08 -15.46 25.04
N GLU A 4 -3.39 -15.28 24.91
CA GLU A 4 -4.17 -15.79 23.78
C GLU A 4 -3.95 -14.93 22.55
N LEU A 5 -3.63 -15.56 21.42
CA LEU A 5 -3.44 -14.88 20.15
C LEU A 5 -4.80 -14.48 19.56
N THR A 6 -5.05 -13.18 19.43
CA THR A 6 -6.22 -12.64 18.73
C THR A 6 -5.86 -12.41 17.27
N THR A 7 -6.73 -12.85 16.37
CA THR A 7 -6.52 -12.72 14.92
C THR A 7 -7.73 -12.16 14.21
N ARG A 8 -7.51 -11.50 13.07
CA ARG A 8 -8.56 -10.97 12.22
C ARG A 8 -8.14 -11.03 10.75
N HIS A 9 -9.02 -11.57 9.91
CA HIS A 9 -8.78 -11.80 8.49
C HIS A 9 -9.90 -11.15 7.68
N PHE A 10 -9.55 -10.41 6.65
CA PHE A 10 -10.51 -9.72 5.79
C PHE A 10 -9.89 -9.32 4.45
N ASP A 11 -10.72 -9.06 3.44
CA ASP A 11 -10.25 -8.54 2.16
C ASP A 11 -10.32 -7.00 2.13
N ALA A 12 -9.21 -6.38 1.71
CA ALA A 12 -9.05 -4.96 1.45
C ALA A 12 -7.80 -4.69 0.60
N LEU A 13 -7.69 -3.50 0.02
CA LEU A 13 -6.54 -3.04 -0.78
C LEU A 13 -6.25 -3.97 -1.98
N GLY A 14 -7.30 -4.63 -2.50
CA GLY A 14 -7.19 -5.63 -3.57
C GLY A 14 -6.39 -6.89 -3.20
N SER A 15 -6.35 -7.24 -1.91
CA SER A 15 -5.67 -8.43 -1.38
C SER A 15 -6.38 -8.96 -0.12
N THR A 16 -5.81 -10.00 0.50
CA THR A 16 -6.22 -10.49 1.81
C THR A 16 -5.30 -9.89 2.88
N CYS A 17 -5.90 -9.40 3.95
CA CYS A 17 -5.22 -8.77 5.08
C CYS A 17 -5.38 -9.62 6.34
N GLU A 18 -4.34 -9.62 7.17
CA GLU A 18 -4.29 -10.38 8.42
C GLU A 18 -3.72 -9.49 9.52
N LEU A 19 -4.45 -9.38 10.63
CA LEU A 19 -4.03 -8.66 11.83
C LEU A 19 -3.94 -9.65 12.98
N LEU A 20 -2.79 -9.67 13.67
CA LEU A 20 -2.54 -10.58 14.78
C LEU A 20 -2.02 -9.78 15.98
N SER A 21 -2.46 -10.13 17.18
CA SER A 21 -1.94 -9.55 18.42
C SER A 21 -2.02 -10.52 19.58
N VAL A 22 -1.00 -10.52 20.44
CA VAL A 22 -0.94 -11.32 21.68
C VAL A 22 -1.54 -10.55 22.87
N GLU A 23 -1.72 -9.24 22.74
CA GLU A 23 -2.12 -8.35 23.85
C GLU A 23 -3.45 -7.64 23.60
N SER A 24 -3.73 -7.31 22.35
CA SER A 24 -4.92 -6.55 21.95
C SER A 24 -6.10 -7.47 21.70
N GLY A 25 -7.26 -7.08 22.22
CA GLY A 25 -8.52 -7.80 22.01
C GLY A 25 -9.18 -7.48 20.65
N PRO A 26 -10.27 -8.19 20.32
CA PRO A 26 -10.94 -8.09 19.00
C PRO A 26 -11.33 -6.67 18.58
N ALA A 27 -11.78 -5.84 19.55
CA ALA A 27 -12.20 -4.47 19.27
C ALA A 27 -11.05 -3.56 18.75
N ALA A 28 -9.80 -3.84 19.11
CA ALA A 28 -8.65 -3.09 18.59
C ALA A 28 -8.37 -3.47 17.13
N LEU A 29 -8.42 -4.77 16.81
CA LEU A 29 -8.27 -5.27 15.45
C LEU A 29 -9.42 -4.78 14.55
N GLU A 30 -10.64 -4.64 15.08
CA GLU A 30 -11.78 -4.03 14.38
C GLU A 30 -11.54 -2.59 13.97
N ARG A 31 -10.99 -1.77 14.89
CA ARG A 31 -10.64 -0.38 14.56
C ARG A 31 -9.56 -0.32 13.49
N CYS A 32 -8.54 -1.18 13.58
CA CYS A 32 -7.49 -1.26 12.56
C CYS A 32 -8.04 -1.69 11.20
N GLU A 33 -8.91 -2.70 11.15
CA GLU A 33 -9.61 -3.07 9.91
C GLU A 33 -10.36 -1.88 9.33
N GLN A 34 -11.15 -1.15 10.14
CA GLN A 34 -11.91 -0.01 9.64
C GLN A 34 -10.99 1.07 9.04
N ARG A 35 -9.86 1.37 9.69
CA ARG A 35 -8.87 2.30 9.14
C ARG A 35 -8.28 1.84 7.81
N ILE A 36 -8.02 0.54 7.67
CA ILE A 36 -7.53 -0.05 6.41
C ILE A 36 -8.58 0.09 5.30
N ARG A 37 -9.86 -0.11 5.62
CA ARG A 37 -10.97 0.09 4.67
C ARG A 37 -11.13 1.55 4.27
N ASP A 38 -11.02 2.47 5.22
CA ASP A 38 -11.07 3.91 4.97
C ASP A 38 -9.90 4.34 4.07
N ALA A 39 -8.71 3.79 4.31
CA ALA A 39 -7.52 4.00 3.47
C ALA A 39 -7.72 3.43 2.05
N GLU A 40 -8.35 2.26 1.89
CA GLU A 40 -8.69 1.71 0.57
C GLU A 40 -9.58 2.67 -0.22
N VAL A 41 -10.64 3.20 0.41
CA VAL A 41 -11.55 4.16 -0.23
C VAL A 41 -10.84 5.47 -0.57
N ARG A 42 -9.91 5.91 0.27
CA ARG A 42 -9.15 7.15 0.07
C ARG A 42 -8.11 7.07 -1.05
N PHE A 43 -7.34 5.99 -1.07
CA PHE A 43 -6.17 5.82 -1.94
C PHE A 43 -6.47 5.09 -3.24
N THR A 44 -7.71 4.63 -3.45
CA THR A 44 -8.06 3.94 -4.70
C THR A 44 -8.23 4.91 -5.85
N ARG A 45 -7.59 4.63 -6.99
CA ARG A 45 -7.85 5.33 -8.24
C ARG A 45 -9.12 4.87 -8.98
N PHE A 46 -9.79 3.85 -8.48
CA PHE A 46 -10.93 3.20 -9.16
C PHE A 46 -12.29 3.77 -8.72
N ILE A 47 -12.33 4.55 -7.64
CA ILE A 47 -13.53 5.27 -7.19
C ILE A 47 -13.35 6.74 -7.54
N ARG A 48 -14.27 7.29 -8.34
CA ARG A 48 -14.16 8.66 -8.87
C ARG A 48 -14.04 9.71 -7.77
N ASP A 49 -14.75 9.50 -6.67
CA ASP A 49 -14.84 10.45 -5.56
C ASP A 49 -13.82 10.14 -4.45
N SER A 50 -12.84 9.26 -4.70
CA SER A 50 -11.74 9.08 -3.77
C SER A 50 -10.83 10.31 -3.76
N GLU A 51 -10.10 10.47 -2.67
CA GLU A 51 -9.15 11.56 -2.53
C GLU A 51 -8.02 11.49 -3.58
N LEU A 52 -7.49 10.28 -3.85
CA LEU A 52 -6.45 10.10 -4.89
C LEU A 52 -6.98 10.45 -6.29
N ALA A 53 -8.21 10.04 -6.62
CA ALA A 53 -8.81 10.36 -7.90
C ALA A 53 -9.04 11.88 -8.05
N GLY A 54 -9.44 12.56 -6.97
CA GLY A 54 -9.53 14.01 -6.91
C GLY A 54 -8.19 14.70 -7.17
N LEU A 55 -7.11 14.24 -6.52
CA LEU A 55 -5.76 14.75 -6.76
C LEU A 55 -5.29 14.51 -8.19
N ASN A 56 -5.54 13.33 -8.74
CA ASN A 56 -5.22 13.00 -10.14
C ASN A 56 -5.98 13.89 -11.14
N ALA A 57 -7.15 14.42 -10.77
CA ALA A 57 -7.95 15.36 -11.58
C ALA A 57 -7.65 16.85 -11.27
N SER A 58 -6.60 17.14 -10.51
CA SER A 58 -6.28 18.51 -10.06
C SER A 58 -5.81 19.44 -11.19
N GLU A 59 -5.27 18.89 -12.30
CA GLU A 59 -4.79 19.64 -13.47
C GLU A 59 -3.87 20.82 -13.07
N GLY A 60 -2.89 20.56 -12.20
CA GLY A 60 -1.92 21.54 -11.71
C GLY A 60 -2.40 22.44 -10.58
N ARG A 61 -3.67 22.34 -10.15
CA ARG A 61 -4.18 23.12 -9.01
C ARG A 61 -3.78 22.45 -7.69
N TYR A 62 -3.35 23.26 -6.71
CA TYR A 62 -3.22 22.79 -5.35
C TYR A 62 -4.60 22.46 -4.77
N VAL A 63 -4.75 21.24 -4.27
CA VAL A 63 -5.95 20.78 -3.57
C VAL A 63 -5.57 20.38 -2.15
N PRO A 64 -6.40 20.72 -1.14
CA PRO A 64 -6.15 20.26 0.22
C PRO A 64 -6.23 18.75 0.26
N VAL A 65 -5.31 18.13 1.00
CA VAL A 65 -5.28 16.68 1.22
C VAL A 65 -5.31 16.37 2.71
N SER A 66 -5.86 15.21 3.03
CA SER A 66 -5.90 14.68 4.38
C SER A 66 -4.47 14.44 4.90
N PRO A 67 -4.28 14.42 6.23
CA PRO A 67 -2.97 14.12 6.82
C PRO A 67 -2.39 12.79 6.34
N GLU A 68 -3.23 11.76 6.21
CA GLU A 68 -2.78 10.44 5.77
C GLU A 68 -2.42 10.43 4.27
N MET A 69 -3.16 11.14 3.41
CA MET A 69 -2.77 11.29 2.01
C MET A 69 -1.45 12.05 1.88
N PHE A 70 -1.28 13.16 2.61
CA PHE A 70 -0.03 13.92 2.59
C PHE A 70 1.16 13.05 2.99
N ALA A 71 1.04 12.29 4.08
CA ALA A 71 2.07 11.35 4.52
C ALA A 71 2.37 10.25 3.49
N MET A 72 1.35 9.73 2.79
CA MET A 72 1.56 8.76 1.71
C MET A 72 2.30 9.38 0.51
N LEU A 73 2.01 10.64 0.17
CA LEU A 73 2.69 11.36 -0.90
C LEU A 73 4.16 11.65 -0.54
N GLU A 74 4.43 11.99 0.72
CA GLU A 74 5.80 12.11 1.24
C GLU A 74 6.54 10.76 1.17
N ALA A 75 5.90 9.67 1.60
CA ALA A 75 6.46 8.33 1.49
C ALA A 75 6.76 7.93 0.04
N ALA A 76 5.92 8.36 -0.92
CA ALA A 76 6.14 8.13 -2.34
C ALA A 76 7.37 8.90 -2.87
N LEU A 77 7.54 10.16 -2.47
CA LEU A 77 8.72 10.95 -2.83
C LEU A 77 10.00 10.38 -2.21
N TRP A 78 9.93 9.94 -0.95
CA TRP A 78 11.04 9.28 -0.28
C TRP A 78 11.42 7.98 -0.99
N ALA A 79 10.45 7.09 -1.27
CA ALA A 79 10.71 5.83 -1.97
C ALA A 79 11.28 6.06 -3.39
N PHE A 80 10.82 7.09 -4.09
CA PHE A 80 11.41 7.49 -5.37
C PHE A 80 12.89 7.86 -5.23
N ALA A 81 13.24 8.68 -4.23
CA ALA A 81 14.61 9.12 -4.00
C ALA A 81 15.53 7.96 -3.60
N GLU A 82 15.13 7.12 -2.64
CA GLU A 82 15.94 6.00 -2.14
C GLU A 82 16.16 4.91 -3.18
N SER A 83 15.29 4.83 -4.19
CA SER A 83 15.36 3.81 -5.23
C SER A 83 15.93 4.32 -6.55
N ASP A 84 16.55 5.52 -6.58
CA ASP A 84 17.03 6.17 -7.79
C ASP A 84 15.95 6.25 -8.90
N GLY A 85 14.69 6.44 -8.49
CA GLY A 85 13.53 6.58 -9.36
C GLY A 85 12.87 5.29 -9.82
N LEU A 86 13.31 4.12 -9.33
CA LEU A 86 12.69 2.83 -9.67
C LEU A 86 11.26 2.71 -9.09
N VAL A 87 11.03 3.22 -7.89
CA VAL A 87 9.69 3.33 -7.28
C VAL A 87 9.10 4.67 -7.66
N ASN A 88 8.23 4.69 -8.67
CA ASN A 88 7.63 5.93 -9.18
C ASN A 88 6.09 5.87 -9.11
N ALA A 89 5.51 6.66 -8.20
CA ALA A 89 4.05 6.74 -8.07
C ALA A 89 3.37 7.37 -9.30
N ALA A 90 4.08 8.11 -10.15
CA ALA A 90 3.54 8.66 -11.41
C ALA A 90 3.38 7.62 -12.54
N VAL A 91 3.38 6.33 -12.19
CA VAL A 91 3.27 5.19 -13.12
C VAL A 91 1.86 4.95 -13.66
N LEU A 92 0.84 5.63 -13.13
CA LEU A 92 -0.55 5.36 -13.47
C LEU A 92 -0.85 5.37 -14.98
N PRO A 93 -0.41 6.35 -15.79
CA PRO A 93 -0.66 6.32 -17.23
C PRO A 93 -0.12 5.04 -17.90
N ALA A 94 1.06 4.57 -17.49
CA ALA A 94 1.64 3.33 -17.98
C ALA A 94 0.86 2.08 -17.51
N LEU A 95 0.37 2.07 -16.27
CA LEU A 95 -0.49 0.98 -15.78
C LEU A 95 -1.79 0.88 -16.58
N VAL A 96 -2.44 2.01 -16.87
CA VAL A 96 -3.67 2.05 -17.67
C VAL A 96 -3.39 1.58 -19.09
N ALA A 97 -2.31 2.06 -19.72
CA ALA A 97 -1.91 1.63 -21.07
C ALA A 97 -1.58 0.13 -21.14
N ALA A 98 -1.06 -0.44 -20.05
CA ALA A 98 -0.84 -1.88 -19.94
C ALA A 98 -2.14 -2.69 -19.74
N GLY A 99 -3.28 -2.05 -19.42
CA GLY A 99 -4.56 -2.73 -19.22
C GLY A 99 -4.96 -2.94 -17.76
N TYR A 100 -4.26 -2.31 -16.81
CA TYR A 100 -4.69 -2.18 -15.42
C TYR A 100 -5.61 -0.95 -15.27
N ASP A 101 -6.70 -0.87 -16.01
CA ASP A 101 -7.65 0.26 -16.00
C ASP A 101 -8.78 0.11 -14.97
N ARG A 102 -8.88 -1.08 -14.35
CA ARG A 102 -9.95 -1.47 -13.42
C ARG A 102 -9.42 -2.28 -12.25
N PRO A 103 -10.22 -2.48 -11.17
CA PRO A 103 -9.84 -3.37 -10.08
C PRO A 103 -9.49 -4.76 -10.60
N PHE A 104 -8.39 -5.34 -10.12
CA PHE A 104 -7.86 -6.63 -10.60
C PHE A 104 -8.89 -7.77 -10.57
N ARG A 105 -9.78 -7.79 -9.57
CA ARG A 105 -10.88 -8.76 -9.45
C ARG A 105 -11.87 -8.75 -10.62
N HIS A 106 -11.89 -7.71 -11.44
CA HIS A 106 -12.73 -7.62 -12.64
C HIS A 106 -11.99 -8.11 -13.91
N GLY A 107 -10.80 -8.70 -13.75
CA GLY A 107 -9.94 -9.15 -14.85
C GLY A 107 -9.07 -8.04 -15.44
N LEU A 108 -8.19 -8.43 -16.36
CA LEU A 108 -7.31 -7.53 -17.11
C LEU A 108 -7.77 -7.44 -18.57
N MET A 109 -7.64 -6.24 -19.13
CA MET A 109 -7.73 -6.03 -20.57
C MET A 109 -6.38 -6.31 -21.22
N GLN A 110 -6.38 -6.65 -22.51
CA GLN A 110 -5.12 -6.69 -23.26
C GLN A 110 -4.49 -5.29 -23.29
N PRO A 111 -3.15 -5.18 -23.22
CA PRO A 111 -2.46 -3.90 -23.30
C PRO A 111 -2.83 -3.17 -24.59
N SER A 112 -3.13 -1.87 -24.48
CA SER A 112 -3.36 -1.02 -25.65
C SER A 112 -2.04 -0.48 -26.22
N VAL A 113 -0.99 -0.45 -25.40
CA VAL A 113 0.36 -0.06 -25.78
C VAL A 113 1.31 -1.24 -25.54
N LEU A 114 2.09 -1.58 -26.57
CA LEU A 114 3.09 -2.65 -26.51
C LEU A 114 4.51 -2.15 -26.18
N HIS A 115 4.70 -0.83 -26.09
CA HIS A 115 6.01 -0.21 -25.85
C HIS A 115 6.08 0.46 -24.47
N PRO A 116 7.23 0.45 -23.79
CA PRO A 116 7.41 1.12 -22.51
C PRO A 116 7.13 2.63 -22.63
N MET A 117 6.29 3.16 -21.75
CA MET A 117 6.12 4.60 -21.59
C MET A 117 7.26 5.16 -20.73
N GLN A 118 7.85 6.28 -21.15
CA GLN A 118 8.78 7.00 -20.30
C GLN A 118 7.99 7.74 -19.20
N LEU A 119 8.29 7.41 -17.94
CA LEU A 119 7.65 8.06 -16.80
C LEU A 119 8.40 9.35 -16.45
N PRO A 120 7.69 10.45 -16.13
CA PRO A 120 8.33 11.63 -15.58
C PRO A 120 8.88 11.32 -14.17
N PRO A 121 10.01 11.93 -13.75
CA PRO A 121 10.46 11.85 -12.37
C PRO A 121 9.39 12.39 -11.41
N LEU A 122 9.09 11.64 -10.34
CA LEU A 122 8.00 11.99 -9.42
C LEU A 122 8.11 13.42 -8.85
N PRO A 123 9.30 13.90 -8.40
CA PRO A 123 9.43 15.26 -7.85
C PRO A 123 9.20 16.38 -8.87
N GLN A 124 9.18 16.08 -10.18
CA GLN A 124 8.89 17.07 -11.22
C GLN A 124 7.39 17.24 -11.47
N VAL A 125 6.58 16.26 -11.06
CA VAL A 125 5.14 16.26 -11.33
C VAL A 125 4.30 16.36 -10.07
N LEU A 126 4.78 15.87 -8.92
CA LEU A 126 4.11 15.94 -7.64
C LEU A 126 4.71 17.08 -6.79
N LEU A 127 3.88 18.08 -6.48
CA LEU A 127 4.24 19.22 -5.66
C LEU A 127 3.47 19.17 -4.34
N LEU A 128 4.17 19.34 -3.22
CA LEU A 128 3.57 19.36 -1.88
C LEU A 128 3.79 20.74 -1.25
N ASP A 129 2.73 21.28 -0.65
CA ASP A 129 2.79 22.44 0.22
C ASP A 129 2.46 22.02 1.66
N GLN A 130 3.49 22.01 2.50
CA GLN A 130 3.38 21.61 3.90
C GLN A 130 2.63 22.63 4.77
N ALA A 131 2.73 23.92 4.44
CA ALA A 131 2.09 24.98 5.23
C ALA A 131 0.57 24.93 5.10
N THR A 132 0.09 24.59 3.90
CA THR A 132 -1.35 24.46 3.62
C THR A 132 -1.84 23.02 3.63
N ARG A 133 -0.95 22.03 3.71
CA ARG A 133 -1.23 20.59 3.58
C ARG A 133 -2.01 20.31 2.29
N SER A 134 -1.50 20.85 1.20
CA SER A 134 -2.07 20.70 -0.12
C SER A 134 -1.07 20.05 -1.07
N ALA A 135 -1.59 19.44 -2.12
CA ALA A 135 -0.80 18.81 -3.16
C ALA A 135 -1.30 19.25 -4.53
N ALA A 136 -0.40 19.33 -5.49
CA ALA A 136 -0.71 19.55 -6.90
C ALA A 136 0.00 18.52 -7.76
N LEU A 137 -0.64 18.15 -8.86
CA LEU A 137 -0.07 17.24 -9.85
C LEU A 137 0.01 17.93 -11.21
N ALA A 138 1.16 17.88 -11.87
CA ALA A 138 1.35 18.49 -13.18
C ALA A 138 0.28 17.99 -14.18
N PRO A 139 -0.20 18.85 -15.11
CA PRO A 139 -1.20 18.46 -16.10
C PRO A 139 -0.80 17.19 -16.86
N GLY A 140 -1.73 16.23 -16.95
CA GLY A 140 -1.50 14.93 -17.60
C GLY A 140 -0.71 13.89 -16.80
N ALA A 141 -0.12 14.26 -15.65
CA ALA A 141 0.42 13.28 -14.71
C ALA A 141 -0.71 12.66 -13.88
N ALA A 142 -0.52 11.42 -13.44
CA ALA A 142 -1.48 10.70 -12.61
C ALA A 142 -0.72 9.74 -11.68
N LEU A 143 -1.20 9.56 -10.46
CA LEU A 143 -0.56 8.76 -9.42
C LEU A 143 -1.27 7.42 -9.18
N ASP A 144 -0.48 6.38 -8.92
CA ASP A 144 -0.90 5.11 -8.34
C ASP A 144 -0.06 4.82 -7.10
N LEU A 145 -0.70 4.57 -5.97
CA LEU A 145 -0.04 4.33 -4.67
C LEU A 145 0.09 2.83 -4.35
N GLY A 146 -0.27 1.93 -5.27
CA GLY A 146 -0.34 0.49 -5.02
C GLY A 146 0.99 -0.18 -4.67
N GLY A 147 2.12 0.45 -5.04
CA GLY A 147 3.47 0.00 -4.69
C GLY A 147 3.98 0.50 -3.33
N ILE A 148 3.25 1.38 -2.63
CA ILE A 148 3.71 2.04 -1.40
C ILE A 148 2.69 1.89 -0.26
N ALA A 149 1.40 2.05 -0.56
CA ALA A 149 0.36 2.24 0.44
C ALA A 149 0.25 1.10 1.47
N LYS A 150 0.36 -0.16 1.06
CA LYS A 150 0.18 -1.31 1.97
C LYS A 150 1.30 -1.39 3.01
N GLY A 151 2.57 -1.35 2.58
CA GLY A 151 3.71 -1.32 3.51
C GLY A 151 3.64 -0.14 4.47
N ALA A 152 3.39 1.07 3.95
CA ALA A 152 3.29 2.26 4.78
C ALA A 152 2.11 2.21 5.77
N LEU A 153 0.95 1.66 5.38
CA LEU A 153 -0.17 1.41 6.29
C LEU A 153 0.16 0.36 7.35
N ALA A 154 0.90 -0.69 7.00
CA ALA A 154 1.33 -1.71 7.95
C ALA A 154 2.26 -1.11 9.02
N ASP A 155 3.18 -0.23 8.62
CA ASP A 155 4.04 0.52 9.54
C ASP A 155 3.24 1.46 10.45
N LEU A 156 2.25 2.18 9.90
CA LEU A 156 1.46 3.16 10.68
C LEU A 156 0.52 2.51 11.71
N LEU A 157 -0.01 1.32 11.41
CA LEU A 157 -1.05 0.69 12.22
C LEU A 157 -0.51 -0.31 13.25
N ILE A 158 0.78 -0.66 13.20
CA ILE A 158 1.34 -1.67 14.11
C ILE A 158 1.21 -1.25 15.58
N ASP A 159 1.37 0.04 15.88
CA ASP A 159 1.28 0.58 17.24
C ASP A 159 -0.12 0.36 17.86
N GLU A 160 -1.18 0.43 17.04
CA GLU A 160 -2.55 0.20 17.48
C GLU A 160 -2.87 -1.28 17.72
N LEU A 161 -2.08 -2.18 17.15
CA LEU A 161 -2.19 -3.61 17.36
C LEU A 161 -1.44 -4.07 18.63
N GLY A 162 -0.52 -3.26 19.15
CA GLY A 162 0.17 -3.47 20.42
C GLY A 162 1.64 -3.87 20.29
N GLU A 163 2.29 -4.13 21.42
CA GLU A 163 3.75 -4.37 21.49
C GLU A 163 4.16 -5.80 21.11
N ASN A 164 3.18 -6.66 20.82
CA ASN A 164 3.42 -7.99 20.29
C ASN A 164 2.35 -8.34 19.25
N ALA A 165 2.60 -7.94 18.00
CA ALA A 165 1.62 -7.95 16.93
C ALA A 165 2.23 -8.10 15.53
N VAL A 166 1.35 -8.41 14.56
CA VAL A 166 1.62 -8.42 13.13
C VAL A 166 0.51 -7.66 12.40
N CYS A 167 0.90 -6.76 11.50
CA CYS A 167 0.02 -6.17 10.50
C CYS A 167 0.48 -6.68 9.13
N ASN A 168 -0.30 -7.54 8.46
CA ASN A 168 0.00 -8.08 7.14
C ASN A 168 -1.05 -7.62 6.13
N LEU A 169 -0.64 -6.76 5.19
CA LEU A 169 -1.52 -6.20 4.16
C LEU A 169 -1.12 -6.75 2.79
N GLY A 170 -1.62 -7.95 2.48
CA GLY A 170 -1.39 -8.58 1.17
C GLY A 170 0.03 -9.04 0.91
N GLY A 171 0.80 -9.34 1.96
CA GLY A 171 2.21 -9.74 1.89
C GLY A 171 3.20 -8.60 2.18
N ASP A 172 2.70 -7.37 2.35
CA ASP A 172 3.48 -6.26 2.91
C ASP A 172 3.18 -6.25 4.41
N LEU A 173 4.13 -6.70 5.23
CA LEU A 173 3.91 -6.89 6.66
C LEU A 173 4.88 -6.13 7.55
N ARG A 174 4.38 -5.72 8.72
CA ARG A 174 5.16 -5.16 9.84
C ARG A 174 4.96 -6.05 11.06
N VAL A 175 6.05 -6.34 11.77
CA VAL A 175 6.02 -7.10 13.03
C VAL A 175 6.60 -6.29 14.18
N ARG A 176 6.10 -6.60 15.38
CA ARG A 176 6.65 -6.15 16.65
C ARG A 176 6.47 -7.23 17.71
N GLY A 177 7.45 -7.36 18.61
CA GLY A 177 7.40 -8.22 19.78
C GLY A 177 7.87 -9.65 19.56
N ALA A 178 7.75 -10.46 20.62
CA ALA A 178 8.38 -11.77 20.69
C ALA A 178 7.54 -12.91 20.07
N GLY A 179 6.40 -12.62 19.46
CA GLY A 179 5.44 -13.64 19.04
C GLY A 179 4.75 -14.34 20.22
N PRO A 180 3.87 -15.31 19.94
CA PRO A 180 3.17 -16.09 20.97
C PRO A 180 4.12 -17.01 21.75
N ASP A 181 5.15 -17.56 21.09
CA ASP A 181 6.08 -18.55 21.66
C ASP A 181 7.38 -17.91 22.22
N GLY A 182 7.58 -16.61 22.00
CA GLY A 182 8.68 -15.85 22.60
C GLY A 182 9.98 -15.83 21.79
N ASP A 183 10.07 -16.56 20.69
CA ASP A 183 11.23 -16.64 19.78
C ASP A 183 11.15 -15.67 18.58
N GLY A 184 9.99 -15.05 18.36
CA GLY A 184 9.73 -14.07 17.30
C GLY A 184 8.46 -14.39 16.53
N TRP A 185 8.10 -13.54 15.58
CA TRP A 185 7.06 -13.84 14.60
C TRP A 185 7.66 -14.59 13.42
N HIS A 186 7.14 -15.79 13.18
CA HIS A 186 7.55 -16.64 12.07
C HIS A 186 6.85 -16.25 10.78
N ILE A 187 7.63 -15.87 9.76
CA ILE A 187 7.16 -15.39 8.46
C ILE A 187 7.64 -16.36 7.38
N GLY A 188 6.71 -16.94 6.64
CA GLY A 188 6.99 -17.77 5.48
C GLY A 188 7.25 -16.91 4.24
N LEU A 189 8.37 -17.16 3.56
CA LEU A 189 8.71 -16.53 2.28
C LEU A 189 8.22 -17.39 1.10
N CYS A 190 8.14 -16.79 -0.09
CA CYS A 190 7.61 -17.47 -1.28
C CYS A 190 8.44 -18.68 -1.76
N ASP A 191 9.71 -18.79 -1.35
CA ASP A 191 10.60 -19.91 -1.66
C ASP A 191 10.53 -21.05 -0.62
N GLY A 192 9.65 -20.92 0.38
CA GLY A 192 9.51 -21.87 1.48
C GLY A 192 10.45 -21.63 2.66
N THR A 193 11.33 -20.63 2.58
CA THR A 193 12.19 -20.21 3.70
C THR A 193 11.34 -19.60 4.81
N LEU A 194 11.72 -19.83 6.07
CA LEU A 194 11.11 -19.22 7.25
C LEU A 194 12.10 -18.24 7.89
N VAL A 195 11.62 -17.03 8.19
CA VAL A 195 12.38 -16.06 8.98
C VAL A 195 11.63 -15.71 10.26
N ALA A 196 12.35 -15.56 11.37
CA ALA A 196 11.81 -15.11 12.64
C ALA A 196 12.19 -13.65 12.87
N LEU A 197 11.20 -12.79 13.08
CA LEU A 197 11.42 -11.36 13.33
C LEU A 197 10.77 -10.93 14.64
N ARG A 198 11.50 -10.14 15.42
CA ARG A 198 10.96 -9.47 16.63
C ARG A 198 10.54 -8.03 16.36
N GLU A 199 11.12 -7.42 15.34
CA GLU A 199 10.85 -6.03 14.94
C GLU A 199 11.21 -5.92 13.46
N GLY A 200 10.48 -5.09 12.73
CA GLY A 200 10.77 -4.77 11.33
C GLY A 200 9.71 -5.29 10.37
N ALA A 201 9.99 -5.18 9.07
CA ALA A 201 9.01 -5.42 8.02
C ALA A 201 9.54 -6.43 6.98
N VAL A 202 8.62 -7.12 6.31
CA VAL A 202 8.91 -7.97 5.15
C VAL A 202 7.92 -7.59 4.06
N CYS A 203 8.39 -7.42 2.83
CA CYS A 203 7.54 -7.26 1.66
C CYS A 203 8.11 -8.09 0.51
N THR A 204 7.24 -8.63 -0.34
CA THR A 204 7.66 -9.40 -1.51
C THR A 204 6.96 -8.88 -2.75
N SER A 205 7.74 -8.53 -3.78
CA SER A 205 7.24 -8.15 -5.09
C SER A 205 7.51 -9.27 -6.10
N GLY A 206 6.55 -9.57 -6.97
CA GLY A 206 6.69 -10.64 -7.96
C GLY A 206 5.67 -10.56 -9.10
N ILE A 207 5.95 -11.30 -10.18
CA ILE A 207 5.15 -11.30 -11.42
C ILE A 207 4.14 -12.46 -11.50
N SER A 208 4.06 -13.30 -10.47
CA SER A 208 3.26 -14.54 -10.49
C SER A 208 1.75 -14.29 -10.45
N ARG A 209 1.30 -13.27 -9.71
CA ARG A 209 -0.13 -13.03 -9.44
C ARG A 209 -0.81 -12.13 -10.48
N ARG A 210 -0.14 -11.08 -10.93
CA ARG A 210 -0.70 -10.07 -11.86
C ARG A 210 0.02 -10.14 -13.21
N ARG A 211 -0.40 -11.06 -14.09
CA ARG A 211 0.15 -11.27 -15.45
C ARG A 211 -0.93 -11.34 -16.52
N TRP A 212 -0.59 -10.98 -17.75
CA TRP A 212 -1.42 -11.26 -18.92
C TRP A 212 -1.19 -12.68 -19.43
N GLY A 213 -2.23 -13.25 -20.03
CA GLY A 213 -2.22 -14.61 -20.57
C GLY A 213 -2.74 -15.67 -19.60
N VAL A 214 -2.98 -16.85 -20.14
CA VAL A 214 -3.46 -18.01 -19.36
C VAL A 214 -2.32 -18.52 -18.50
N ALA A 215 -2.62 -18.92 -17.26
CA ALA A 215 -1.65 -19.60 -16.44
C ALA A 215 -1.21 -20.89 -17.14
N ARG A 216 0.06 -20.95 -17.57
CA ARG A 216 0.74 -22.21 -17.82
C ARG A 216 1.03 -22.88 -16.50
#